data_AF-A0A9W6GFK6-F1
#
_entry.id   AF-A0A9W6GFK6-F1
#
_cell.length_a   1.000
_cell.length_b   1.000
_cell.length_c   1.000
_cell.angle_alpha   90.00
_cell.angle_beta   90.00
_cell.angle_gamma   90.00
#
_symmetry.space_group_name_H-M   'P 1'
#
loop_
_entity.id
_entity.type
_entity.pdbx_description
1 polymer ?
#
loop_
_entity_poly.entity_id
_entity_poly.type
_entity_poly.pdbx_seq_one_letter_code
_entity_poly.pdbx_strand_id
1 'polypeptide(L)' 'MSRRLVDRELRKRRLRREKLRKLREKFKVAKNEEEKKQIFEKVSKIAPSVKIEEFIASVK' A
#
# COMPACT_ATOMS: atom_id res chain seq x y z
N MET A 1 -27.52 -0.62 7.24
CA MET A 1 -26.11 -0.50 7.69
C MET A 1 -26.00 0.67 8.65
N SER A 2 -25.65 0.45 9.91
CA SER A 2 -25.49 1.53 10.90
C SER A 2 -24.29 2.41 10.53
N ARG A 3 -24.45 3.74 10.61
CA ARG A 3 -23.45 4.75 10.19
C ARG A 3 -22.03 4.47 10.72
N ARG A 4 -21.93 3.95 11.94
CA ARG A 4 -20.67 3.54 12.59
C ARG A 4 -19.89 2.45 11.84
N LEU A 5 -20.57 1.49 11.19
CA LEU A 5 -19.92 0.45 10.41
C LEU A 5 -19.29 1.02 9.13
N VAL A 6 -20.03 1.93 8.46
CA VAL A 6 -19.56 2.65 7.27
C VAL A 6 -18.32 3.48 7.60
N ASP A 7 -18.35 4.23 8.70
CA ASP A 7 -17.21 5.05 9.14
C ASP A 7 -15.98 4.20 9.46
N ARG A 8 -16.17 3.03 10.09
CA ARG A 8 -15.08 2.09 10.40
C ARG A 8 -14.45 1.52 9.13
N GLU A 9 -15.26 1.17 8.13
CA GLU A 9 -14.77 0.68 6.84
C GLU A 9 -14.03 1.77 6.06
N LEU A 10 -14.58 2.98 6.02
CA LEU A 10 -13.92 4.14 5.42
C LEU A 10 -12.58 4.43 6.09
N ARG A 11 -12.51 4.36 7.43
CA ARG A 11 -11.25 4.52 8.17
C ARG A 11 -10.24 3.43 7.81
N LYS A 12 -10.65 2.15 7.74
CA LYS A 12 -9.77 1.05 7.31
C LYS A 12 -9.24 1.28 5.89
N ARG A 13 -10.10 1.73 4.96
CA ARG A 13 -9.71 2.06 3.59
C ARG A 13 -8.69 3.21 3.54
N ARG A 14 -8.91 4.29 4.30
CA ARG A 14 -7.97 5.43 4.41
C ARG A 14 -6.62 4.97 4.94
N LEU A 15 -6.59 4.21 6.04
CA LEU A 15 -5.35 3.67 6.61
C LEU A 15 -4.60 2.76 5.64
N ARG A 16 -5.31 1.93 4.87
CA ARG A 16 -4.69 1.08 3.84
C ARG A 16 -4.03 1.93 2.75
N ARG A 17 -4.71 2.99 2.27
CA ARG A 17 -4.15 3.93 1.29
C ARG A 17 -2.91 4.64 1.81
N GLU A 18 -2.93 5.13 3.05
CA GLU A 18 -1.76 5.77 3.67
C GLU A 18 -0.57 4.83 3.81
N LYS A 19 -0.80 3.58 4.23
CA LYS A 19 0.27 2.56 4.30
C LYS A 19 0.90 2.31 2.94
N LEU A 20 0.08 2.16 1.90
CA LEU A 20 0.57 1.99 0.53
C LEU A 20 1.34 3.22 0.04
N ARG A 21 0.88 4.44 0.35
CA ARG A 21 1.60 5.68 0.02
C ARG A 21 3.00 5.71 0.66
N LYS A 22 3.10 5.40 1.96
CA LYS A 22 4.39 5.32 2.67
C LYS A 22 5.32 4.26 2.08
N LEU A 23 4.78 3.11 1.65
CA LEU A 23 5.58 2.07 0.98
C LEU A 23 6.07 2.54 -0.40
N ARG A 24 5.29 3.31 -1.14
CA ARG A 24 5.70 3.92 -2.41
C ARG A 24 6.79 4.97 -2.24
N GLU A 25 6.66 5.83 -1.23
CA GLU A 25 7.69 6.81 -0.87
C GLU A 25 9.01 6.10 -0.53
N LYS A 26 8.95 5.02 0.26
CA LYS A 26 10.11 4.18 0.56
C LYS A 26 10.69 3.51 -0.69
N PHE A 27 9.83 3.03 -1.59
CA PHE A 27 10.26 2.40 -2.84
C PHE A 27 11.00 3.38 -3.76
N LYS A 28 10.56 4.65 -3.79
CA LYS A 28 11.20 5.71 -4.59
C LYS A 28 12.63 6.03 -4.11
N VAL A 29 12.88 5.92 -2.80
CA VAL A 29 14.18 6.20 -2.18
C VAL A 29 15.09 4.96 -2.16
N ALA A 30 14.51 3.76 -2.14
CA ALA A 30 15.26 2.50 -2.09
C ALA A 30 16.18 2.33 -3.29
N LYS A 31 17.49 2.24 -3.03
CA LYS A 31 18.52 2.00 -4.06
C LYS A 31 18.80 0.51 -4.24
N ASN A 32 18.60 -0.29 -3.20
CA ASN A 32 18.94 -1.70 -3.18
C ASN A 32 17.75 -2.59 -3.59
N GLU A 33 18.05 -3.67 -4.31
CA GLU A 33 17.03 -4.64 -4.75
C GLU A 33 16.39 -5.39 -3.58
N GLU A 34 17.14 -5.65 -2.52
CA GLU A 34 16.64 -6.30 -1.30
C GLU A 34 15.59 -5.46 -0.58
N GLU A 35 15.82 -4.15 -0.45
CA GLU A 35 14.86 -3.22 0.14
C GLU A 35 13.57 -3.15 -0.70
N LYS A 36 13.72 -3.15 -2.03
CA LYS A 36 12.59 -3.20 -2.96
C LYS A 36 11.77 -4.48 -2.78
N LYS A 37 12.42 -5.66 -2.68
CA LYS A 37 11.74 -6.94 -2.42
C LYS A 37 10.97 -6.93 -1.10
N GLN A 38 11.58 -6.44 -0.01
CA GLN A 38 10.89 -6.34 1.29
C GLN A 38 9.69 -5.39 1.26
N ILE A 39 9.76 -4.31 0.47
CA ILE A 39 8.63 -3.40 0.27
C ILE A 39 7.50 -4.12 -0.48
N PHE A 40 7.81 -4.87 -1.53
CA PHE A 40 6.81 -5.64 -2.27
C PHE A 40 6.12 -6.72 -1.43
N GLU A 41 6.85 -7.43 -0.57
CA GLU A 41 6.23 -8.38 0.36
C GLU A 41 5.23 -7.69 1.31
N LYS A 42 5.59 -6.49 1.80
CA LYS A 42 4.70 -5.69 2.64
C LYS A 42 3.47 -5.23 1.87
N VAL A 43 3.61 -4.85 0.60
CA VAL A 43 2.49 -4.48 -0.27
C VAL A 43 1.56 -5.67 -0.48
N SER A 44 2.10 -6.83 -0.83
CA SER A 44 1.34 -8.08 -1.05
C SER A 44 0.52 -8.47 0.19
N LYS A 45 1.10 -8.37 1.39
CA LYS A 45 0.39 -8.63 2.66
C LYS A 45 -0.74 -7.62 2.93
N ILE A 46 -0.57 -6.36 2.55
CA ILE A 46 -1.55 -5.29 2.85
C ILE A 46 -2.69 -5.26 1.83
N ALA A 47 -2.36 -5.49 0.56
CA ALA A 47 -3.27 -5.43 -0.56
C ALA A 47 -2.96 -6.58 -1.54
N PRO A 48 -3.41 -7.82 -1.25
CA PRO A 48 -3.15 -8.99 -2.10
C PRO A 48 -3.68 -8.84 -3.53
N SER A 49 -4.69 -7.99 -3.73
CA SER A 49 -5.31 -7.72 -5.01
C SER A 49 -4.53 -6.73 -5.89
N VAL A 50 -3.53 -6.03 -5.34
CA VAL A 50 -2.77 -5.02 -6.09
C VAL A 50 -1.60 -5.71 -6.77
N LYS A 51 -1.56 -5.61 -8.09
CA LYS A 51 -0.42 -6.13 -8.87
C LYS A 51 0.81 -5.26 -8.64
N ILE A 52 1.98 -5.89 -8.70
CA ILE A 52 3.27 -5.21 -8.58
C ILE A 52 3.42 -4.11 -9.64
N GLU A 53 2.97 -4.38 -10.87
CA GLU A 53 2.99 -3.43 -11.98
C GLU A 53 2.16 -2.18 -11.69
N GLU A 54 0.95 -2.33 -11.16
CA GLU A 54 0.09 -1.22 -10.75
C GLU A 54 0.71 -0.42 -9.59
N PHE A 55 1.40 -1.12 -8.68
CA PHE A 55 2.11 -0.48 -7.58
C PHE A 55 3.25 0.41 -8.10
N ILE A 56 4.06 -0.08 -9.04
CA ILE A 56 5.18 0.65 -9.66
C ILE A 56 4.67 1.79 -10.54
N ALA A 57 3.66 1.56 -11.39
CA ALA A 57 3.11 2.57 -12.29
C ALA A 57 2.53 3.78 -11.55
N SER A 58 2.14 3.57 -10.29
CA SER A 58 1.58 4.61 -9.42
C SER A 58 2.64 5.28 -8.52
N VAL A 59 3.92 4.93 -8.70
CA VAL A 59 5.10 5.71 -8.28
C VAL A 59 5.52 6.59 -9.47
N LYS A 60 4.76 7.67 -9.73
CA LYS A 60 5.25 8.79 -10.57
C LYS A 60 6.06 9.75 -9.69
#